data_AF-A0A453PJI8-F1
#
_entry.id   AF-A0A453PJI8-F1
#
_cell.length_a   1.000
_cell.length_b   1.000
_cell.length_c   1.000
_cell.angle_alpha   90.00
_cell.angle_beta   90.00
_cell.angle_gamma   90.00
#
_symmetry.space_group_name_H-M   'P 1'
#
loop_
_entity.id
_entity.type
_entity.pdbx_description
1 polymer ?
#
loop_
_entity_poly.entity_id
_entity_poly.type
_entity_poly.pdbx_seq_one_letter_code
_entity_poly.pdbx_strand_id
1 'polypeptide(L)' 'ADDGRFADFLAELKNKVERCTTPVVVAGDFNLIRWASDKNSPNVDRVRMRLFNDCIADLALREIARVGARFTWTNK' A
#
# COMPACT_ATOMS: atom_id res chain seq x y z
N ALA A 1 14.49 12.89 -1.25
CA ALA A 1 14.89 11.95 -0.18
C ALA A 1 13.78 10.95 0.15
N ASP A 2 12.52 11.39 0.23
CA ASP A 2 11.38 10.50 0.54
C ASP A 2 10.87 9.68 -0.67
N ASP A 3 10.93 10.24 -1.88
CA ASP A 3 10.49 9.55 -3.10
C ASP A 3 11.35 8.33 -3.47
N GLY A 4 12.65 8.36 -3.14
CA GLY A 4 13.53 7.22 -3.31
C GLY A 4 13.10 6.04 -2.44
N ARG A 5 12.80 6.29 -1.16
CA ARG A 5 12.32 5.24 -0.24
C ARG A 5 10.99 4.63 -0.69
N PHE A 6 10.10 5.46 -1.22
CA PHE A 6 8.83 4.98 -1.79
C PHE A 6 9.06 4.08 -3.01
N ALA A 7 9.91 4.50 -3.95
CA ALA A 7 10.23 3.70 -5.14
C ALA A 7 10.93 2.38 -4.76
N ASP A 8 11.89 2.43 -3.85
CA ASP A 8 12.61 1.26 -3.33
C ASP A 8 11.64 0.27 -2.67
N PHE A 9 10.68 0.77 -1.88
CA PHE A 9 9.65 -0.06 -1.26
C PHE A 9 8.77 -0.77 -2.30
N LEU A 10 8.26 -0.06 -3.32
CA LEU A 10 7.44 -0.69 -4.36
C LEU A 10 8.24 -1.74 -5.15
N ALA A 11 9.51 -1.45 -5.45
CA ALA A 11 10.39 -2.40 -6.11
C ALA A 11 10.63 -3.65 -5.24
N GLU A 12 10.85 -3.48 -3.93
CA GLU A 12 11.01 -4.60 -2.99
C GLU A 12 9.74 -5.44 -2.90
N LEU A 13 8.57 -4.80 -2.77
CA LEU A 13 7.27 -5.48 -2.73
C LEU A 13 7.05 -6.31 -3.99
N LYS A 14 7.27 -5.71 -5.17
CA LYS A 14 7.15 -6.39 -6.46
C LYS A 14 8.08 -7.60 -6.55
N ASN A 15 9.36 -7.40 -6.27
CA ASN A 15 10.36 -8.47 -6.28
C ASN A 15 10.00 -9.64 -5.35
N LYS A 16 9.46 -9.36 -4.16
CA LYS A 16 9.07 -10.40 -3.20
C LYS A 16 7.87 -11.21 -3.72
N VAL A 17 6.84 -10.53 -4.21
CA VAL A 17 5.61 -11.21 -4.69
C VAL A 17 5.87 -12.01 -5.95
N GLU A 18 6.60 -11.47 -6.93
CA GLU A 18 6.91 -12.16 -8.19
C GLU A 18 7.80 -13.40 -8.00
N ARG A 19 8.59 -13.46 -6.92
CA ARG A 19 9.42 -14.62 -6.59
C ARG A 19 8.64 -15.74 -5.90
N CYS A 20 7.43 -15.47 -5.43
CA CYS A 20 6.60 -16.48 -4.79
C CYS A 20 5.87 -17.31 -5.85
N THR A 21 6.09 -18.62 -5.81
CA THR A 21 5.42 -19.59 -6.71
C THR A 21 4.13 -20.16 -6.14
N THR A 22 3.82 -19.83 -4.88
CA THR A 22 2.62 -20.26 -4.17
C THR A 22 1.73 -19.06 -3.86
N PRO A 23 0.43 -19.26 -3.54
CA PRO A 23 -0.43 -18.17 -3.10
C PRO A 23 0.18 -17.42 -1.91
N VAL A 24 0.16 -16.08 -1.97
CA VAL A 24 0.74 -15.22 -0.94
C VAL A 24 -0.28 -14.31 -0.29
N VAL A 25 -0.02 -14.00 0.98
CA VAL A 25 -0.65 -12.89 1.69
C VAL A 25 0.45 -11.92 2.09
N VAL A 26 0.32 -10.65 1.70
CA VAL A 26 1.25 -9.60 2.09
C VAL A 26 0.61 -8.79 3.22
N ALA A 27 1.29 -8.71 4.36
CA ALA A 27 0.88 -7.92 5.50
C ALA A 27 2.07 -7.09 6.02
N GLY A 28 1.83 -5.84 6.38
CA GLY A 28 2.86 -4.94 6.89
C GLY A 28 2.31 -3.56 7.19
N ASP A 29 3.14 -2.74 7.84
CA ASP A 29 2.89 -1.31 7.98
C ASP A 29 3.49 -0.58 6.78
N PHE A 30 2.65 -0.28 5.79
CA PHE A 30 3.10 0.36 4.55
C PHE A 30 3.19 1.88 4.68
N ASN A 31 2.53 2.49 5.67
CA ASN A 31 2.34 3.94 5.76
C ASN A 31 1.83 4.57 4.44
N LEU A 32 1.05 3.82 3.66
CA LEU A 32 0.45 4.21 2.39
C LEU A 32 -1.06 3.94 2.43
N ILE A 33 -1.83 4.78 1.76
CA ILE A 33 -3.29 4.64 1.62
C ILE A 33 -3.66 4.34 0.18
N ARG A 34 -4.76 3.60 -0.03
CA ARG A 34 -5.27 3.30 -1.37
C ARG A 34 -6.27 4.35 -1.84
N TRP A 35 -7.09 4.85 -0.92
CA TRP A 35 -8.16 5.80 -1.18
C TRP A 35 -8.04 7.02 -0.27
N ALA A 36 -8.50 8.18 -0.75
CA ALA A 36 -8.51 9.39 0.06
C ALA A 36 -9.40 9.23 1.31
N SER A 37 -10.41 8.36 1.25
CA SER A 37 -11.29 8.00 2.37
C SER A 37 -10.61 7.25 3.51
N ASP A 38 -9.41 6.71 3.27
CA ASP A 38 -8.62 5.94 4.24
C ASP A 38 -7.80 6.86 5.15
N LYS A 39 -7.90 8.18 4.97
CA LYS A 39 -7.33 9.20 5.83
C LYS A 39 -8.40 10.23 6.18
N ASN A 40 -8.43 10.67 7.44
CA ASN A 40 -9.39 11.68 7.88
C ASN A 40 -9.00 13.13 7.50
N SER A 41 -7.74 13.34 7.12
CA SER A 41 -7.22 14.64 6.68
C SER A 41 -7.29 14.75 5.15
N PRO A 42 -7.60 15.94 4.59
CA PRO A 42 -7.56 16.15 3.14
C PRO A 42 -6.15 16.12 2.54
N ASN A 43 -5.10 16.16 3.38
CA ASN A 43 -3.72 16.11 2.93
C ASN A 43 -3.32 14.67 2.52
N VAL A 44 -3.56 14.34 1.25
CA VAL A 44 -3.26 13.03 0.65
C VAL A 44 -2.35 13.18 -0.56
N ASP A 45 -1.40 12.26 -0.71
CA ASP A 45 -0.53 12.19 -1.88
C ASP A 45 -1.17 11.29 -2.95
N ARG A 46 -1.84 11.93 -3.91
CA ARG A 46 -2.55 11.24 -4.99
C ARG A 46 -1.63 10.50 -5.95
N VAL A 47 -0.37 10.94 -6.09
CA VAL A 47 0.60 10.28 -6.96
C VAL A 47 1.04 8.97 -6.33
N ARG A 48 1.42 8.99 -5.05
CA ARG A 48 1.77 7.76 -4.31
C ARG A 48 0.60 6.79 -4.21
N MET A 49 -0.62 7.30 -4.00
CA MET A 49 -1.82 6.46 -4.05
C MET A 49 -2.00 5.76 -5.41
N ARG A 50 -1.83 6.50 -6.51
CA ARG A 50 -1.92 5.92 -7.86
C ARG A 50 -0.86 4.84 -8.04
N LEU A 51 0.41 5.17 -7.81
CA LEU A 51 1.53 4.24 -7.99
C LEU A 51 1.41 2.99 -7.12
N PHE A 52 0.89 3.13 -5.89
CA PHE A 52 0.64 1.99 -5.03
C PHE A 52 -0.52 1.12 -5.55
N ASN A 53 -1.61 1.72 -6.02
CA ASN A 53 -2.71 0.96 -6.64
C ASN A 53 -2.29 0.29 -7.95
N ASP A 54 -1.46 0.93 -8.77
CA ASP A 54 -0.91 0.35 -9.99
C ASP A 54 -0.03 -0.87 -9.64
N CYS A 55 0.83 -0.77 -8.61
CA CYS A 55 1.63 -1.89 -8.12
C CYS A 55 0.77 -3.08 -7.63
N ILE A 56 -0.31 -2.80 -6.88
CA ILE A 56 -1.27 -3.83 -6.44
C ILE A 56 -1.92 -4.51 -7.66
N ALA A 57 -2.33 -3.74 -8.67
CA ALA A 57 -2.95 -4.24 -9.88
C ALA A 57 -1.98 -5.09 -10.72
N ASP A 58 -0.75 -4.61 -10.93
CA ASP A 58 0.32 -5.32 -11.65
C ASP A 58 0.64 -6.68 -11.03
N LEU A 59 0.61 -6.75 -9.70
CA LEU A 59 0.84 -7.98 -8.93
C LEU A 59 -0.42 -8.85 -8.78
N ALA A 60 -1.55 -8.44 -9.36
CA ALA A 60 -2.86 -9.07 -9.20
C ALA A 60 -3.26 -9.29 -7.72
N LEU A 61 -2.76 -8.45 -6.81
CA LEU A 61 -3.06 -8.53 -5.40
C LEU A 61 -4.48 -8.02 -5.12
N ARG A 62 -5.13 -8.64 -4.14
CA ARG A 62 -6.45 -8.24 -3.68
C ARG A 62 -6.36 -7.80 -2.23
N GLU A 63 -6.92 -6.63 -1.93
CA GLU A 63 -7.04 -6.17 -0.56
C GLU A 63 -8.02 -7.04 0.21
N ILE A 64 -7.60 -7.47 1.40
CA ILE A 64 -8.47 -8.10 2.37
C ILE A 64 -9.12 -6.97 3.17
N ALA A 65 -10.41 -6.74 2.92
CA ALA A 65 -11.15 -5.69 3.61
C ALA A 65 -11.09 -5.90 5.13
N ARG A 66 -10.61 -4.88 5.85
CA ARG A 66 -10.59 -4.92 7.31
C ARG A 66 -12.01 -4.72 7.84
N VAL A 67 -12.43 -5.62 8.72
CA VAL A 67 -13.68 -5.48 9.48
C VAL A 67 -13.39 -4.79 10.81
N GLY A 68 -14.27 -3.89 11.24
CA GLY A 68 -14.15 -3.19 12.52
C GLY A 68 -13.64 -1.76 12.39
N ALA A 69 -12.55 -1.43 13.10
CA ALA A 69 -12.08 -0.05 13.17
C ALA A 69 -11.67 0.48 11.77
N ARG A 70 -12.07 1.72 11.46
CA ARG A 70 -11.90 2.33 10.13
C ARG A 70 -10.44 2.64 9.77
N PHE A 71 -9.64 3.10 10.74
CA PHE A 71 -8.24 3.51 10.51
C PHE A 71 -7.28 2.62 11.32
N THR A 72 -6.07 2.40 10.80
CA THR A 72 -5.03 1.58 11.44
C THR A 72 -4.12 2.38 12.39
N TRP A 73 -4.07 3.70 12.24
CA TRP A 73 -3.18 4.58 12.99
C TRP A 73 -3.83 5.94 13.26
N THR A 74 -3.45 6.57 14.37
CA THR A 74 -3.87 7.93 14.76
C THR A 74 -2.67 8.69 15.30
N ASN A 75 -2.58 9.99 14.99
CA ASN A 75 -1.65 10.89 15.66
C ASN A 75 -2.38 11.57 16.81
N LYS A 76 -1.71 11.75 17.95
CA LYS A 76 -2.23 12.55 19.07
C LYS A 76 -1.88 14.02 18.91
#